data_AF-A0A0A7ECX1-F1
#
_entry.id   AF-A0A0A7ECX1-F1
#
_cell.length_a   1.000
_cell.length_b   1.000
_cell.length_c   1.000
_cell.angle_alpha   90.00
_cell.angle_beta   90.00
_cell.angle_gamma   90.00
#
_symmetry.space_group_name_H-M   'P 1'
#
loop_
_entity.id
_entity.type
_entity.pdbx_description
1 polymer ?
#
loop_
_entity_poly.entity_id
_entity_poly.type
_entity_poly.pdbx_seq_one_letter_code
_entity_poly.pdbx_strand_id
1 'polypeptide(L)'
;MAKGAKKGENRFKTSQESRVLTRLQRIQEIVIPKIKSYLDLIHFKNKTKFQEMCAEVFNEDLPINMKAISRRTIANSPYWNELGPIYYLHYGDDQHSDLETIKAKALNSFSDMEKREELEREINNLTIQNEALIKAIGEAKLSSKSIEDSYSLQKLKQDLDNLICVIDFLVKATEGIVVIDKENETIINMADDLHGKLPSQFAKTYFKHIGNEND
;
A
#
# COMPACT_ATOMS: atom_id res chain seq x y z
N MET A 1 -5.96 73.74 -12.29
CA MET A 1 -5.06 72.59 -12.56
C MET A 1 -5.48 71.94 -13.86
N ALA A 2 -4.62 71.91 -14.87
CA ALA A 2 -4.99 71.49 -16.23
C ALA A 2 -5.20 69.96 -16.30
N LYS A 3 -6.46 69.51 -16.36
CA LYS A 3 -6.87 68.12 -16.63
C LYS A 3 -6.85 67.84 -18.15
N GLY A 4 -5.68 67.90 -18.77
CA GLY A 4 -5.54 67.61 -20.20
C GLY A 4 -4.14 67.12 -20.55
N ALA A 5 -4.04 66.19 -21.50
CA ALA A 5 -2.74 65.72 -21.99
C ALA A 5 -1.97 66.87 -22.65
N LYS A 6 -0.65 66.86 -22.51
CA LYS A 6 0.21 67.89 -23.10
C LYS A 6 0.12 67.84 -24.63
N LYS A 7 0.40 68.96 -25.30
CA LYS A 7 0.43 69.04 -26.75
C LYS A 7 1.45 68.01 -27.29
N GLY A 8 0.98 67.04 -28.08
CA GLY A 8 1.80 65.93 -28.60
C GLY A 8 1.67 64.61 -27.83
N GLU A 9 1.06 64.60 -26.64
CA GLU A 9 0.78 63.37 -25.89
C GLU A 9 -0.60 62.79 -26.21
N ASN A 10 -0.65 61.46 -26.31
CA ASN A 10 -1.91 60.76 -26.52
C ASN A 10 -2.83 60.90 -25.29
N ARG A 11 -3.97 61.56 -25.48
CA ARG A 11 -5.02 61.78 -24.46
C ARG A 11 -5.60 60.50 -23.87
N PHE A 12 -5.44 59.36 -24.54
CA PHE A 12 -5.95 58.05 -24.11
C PHE A 12 -4.88 57.13 -23.53
N LYS A 13 -3.63 57.59 -23.37
CA LYS A 13 -2.50 56.75 -22.94
C LYS A 13 -2.79 56.00 -21.63
N THR A 14 -3.27 56.69 -20.61
CA THR A 14 -3.60 56.11 -19.30
C THR A 14 -4.74 55.09 -19.38
N SER A 15 -5.77 55.35 -20.18
CA SER A 15 -6.87 54.41 -20.40
C SER A 15 -6.41 53.17 -21.18
N GLN A 16 -5.50 53.34 -22.15
CA GLN A 16 -4.91 52.23 -22.90
C GLN A 16 -4.03 51.35 -22.00
N GLU A 17 -3.16 51.97 -21.18
CA GLU A 17 -2.31 51.26 -20.20
C GLU A 17 -3.16 50.48 -19.19
N SER A 18 -4.19 51.10 -18.61
CA SER A 18 -5.12 50.44 -17.70
C SER A 18 -5.78 49.22 -18.35
N ARG A 19 -6.26 49.35 -19.59
CA ARG A 19 -6.87 48.23 -20.34
C ARG A 19 -5.90 47.08 -20.59
N VAL A 20 -4.63 47.38 -20.85
CA VAL A 20 -3.59 46.36 -21.05
C VAL A 20 -3.32 45.64 -19.72
N LEU A 21 -3.19 46.38 -18.61
CA LEU A 21 -2.97 45.82 -17.28
C LEU A 21 -4.11 44.90 -16.84
N THR A 22 -5.37 45.31 -17.01
CA THR A 22 -6.51 44.44 -16.61
C THR A 22 -6.56 43.15 -17.43
N ARG A 23 -6.15 43.20 -18.70
CA ARG A 23 -6.03 42.00 -19.55
C ARG A 23 -4.89 41.10 -19.10
N LEU A 24 -3.73 41.67 -18.77
CA LEU A 24 -2.59 40.91 -18.24
C LEU A 24 -2.94 40.23 -16.92
N GLN A 25 -3.63 40.93 -16.02
CA GLN A 25 -4.09 40.36 -14.76
C GLN A 25 -5.00 39.14 -15.00
N ARG A 26 -5.97 39.24 -15.92
CA ARG A 26 -6.82 38.09 -16.30
C ARG A 26 -6.00 36.94 -16.91
N ILE A 27 -4.98 37.24 -17.71
CA ILE A 27 -4.10 36.21 -18.27
C ILE A 27 -3.39 35.45 -17.15
N GLN A 28 -2.86 36.15 -16.15
CA GLN A 28 -2.15 35.55 -15.03
C GLN A 28 -3.09 34.76 -14.11
N GLU A 29 -4.26 35.30 -13.79
CA GLU A 29 -5.20 34.71 -12.82
C GLU A 29 -6.03 33.55 -13.41
N ILE A 30 -6.37 33.61 -14.70
CA ILE A 30 -7.34 32.66 -15.31
C ILE A 30 -6.72 31.86 -16.45
N VAL A 31 -6.11 32.54 -17.42
CA VAL A 31 -5.67 31.89 -18.65
C VAL A 31 -4.50 30.95 -18.39
N ILE A 32 -3.49 31.39 -17.64
CA ILE A 32 -2.30 30.57 -17.34
C ILE A 32 -2.66 29.29 -16.59
N PRO A 33 -3.44 29.32 -15.48
CA PRO A 33 -3.84 28.10 -14.79
C PRO A 33 -4.61 27.11 -15.66
N LYS A 34 -5.62 27.58 -16.41
CA LYS A 34 -6.42 26.73 -17.30
C LYS A 34 -5.60 26.16 -18.45
N ILE A 35 -4.72 26.94 -19.05
CA ILE A 35 -3.85 26.47 -20.15
C ILE A 35 -2.87 25.41 -19.63
N LYS A 36 -2.31 25.57 -18.43
CA LYS A 36 -1.47 24.54 -17.81
C LYS A 36 -2.22 23.21 -17.64
N SER A 37 -3.45 23.23 -17.13
CA SER A 37 -4.25 22.00 -17.05
C SER A 37 -4.58 21.39 -18.41
N TYR A 38 -4.75 22.21 -19.45
CA TYR A 38 -4.97 21.69 -20.80
C TYR A 38 -3.72 21.10 -21.44
N LEU A 39 -2.53 21.60 -21.10
CA LEU A 39 -1.27 21.08 -21.65
C LEU A 39 -0.98 19.65 -21.20
N ASP A 40 -1.57 19.20 -20.09
CA ASP A 40 -1.48 17.81 -19.64
C ASP A 40 -2.33 16.84 -20.50
N LEU A 41 -3.37 17.36 -21.17
CA LEU A 41 -4.35 16.56 -21.92
C LEU A 41 -4.30 16.78 -23.43
N ILE A 42 -3.87 17.96 -23.87
CA ILE A 42 -3.98 18.43 -25.25
C ILE A 42 -2.60 18.83 -25.76
N HIS A 43 -2.21 18.23 -26.89
CA HIS A 43 -1.00 18.60 -27.60
C HIS A 43 -1.30 19.63 -28.70
N PHE A 44 -0.62 20.78 -28.67
CA PHE A 44 -0.74 21.81 -29.69
C PHE A 44 0.29 21.63 -30.81
N LYS A 45 -0.19 21.35 -32.02
CA LYS A 45 0.65 21.11 -33.21
C LYS A 45 1.56 22.28 -33.60
N ASN A 46 1.17 23.50 -33.26
CA ASN A 46 1.95 24.70 -33.56
C ASN A 46 1.59 25.86 -32.62
N LYS A 47 2.47 26.86 -32.59
CA LYS A 47 2.28 28.15 -31.88
C LYS A 47 0.94 28.79 -32.22
N THR A 48 0.45 28.55 -33.44
CA THR A 48 -0.79 29.15 -33.89
C THR A 48 -2.00 28.64 -33.10
N LYS A 49 -2.11 27.32 -32.97
CA LYS A 49 -3.19 26.66 -32.24
C LYS A 49 -3.14 26.95 -30.75
N PHE A 50 -1.94 27.01 -30.16
CA PHE A 50 -1.78 27.40 -28.76
C PHE A 50 -2.34 28.81 -28.49
N GLN A 51 -2.01 29.79 -29.33
CA GLN A 51 -2.49 31.16 -29.19
C GLN A 51 -3.99 31.31 -29.48
N GLU A 52 -4.59 30.46 -30.33
CA GLU A 52 -6.04 30.40 -30.51
C GLU A 52 -6.71 29.94 -29.22
N MET A 53 -6.21 28.85 -28.62
CA MET A 53 -6.72 28.34 -27.35
C MET A 53 -6.58 29.38 -26.23
N CYS A 54 -5.43 30.05 -26.10
CA CYS A 54 -5.28 31.12 -25.11
C CYS A 54 -6.30 32.25 -25.28
N ALA A 55 -6.67 32.57 -26.53
CA ALA A 55 -7.69 33.59 -26.79
C ALA A 55 -9.10 33.08 -26.45
N GLU A 56 -9.40 31.81 -26.74
CA GLU A 56 -10.67 31.17 -26.36
C GLU A 56 -10.85 31.13 -24.84
N VAL A 57 -9.83 30.67 -24.11
CA VAL A 57 -9.83 30.62 -22.63
C VAL A 57 -9.91 32.02 -22.03
N PHE A 58 -9.24 33.00 -22.63
CA PHE A 58 -9.40 34.39 -22.19
C PHE A 58 -10.86 34.86 -22.33
N ASN A 59 -11.49 34.47 -23.45
CA ASN A 59 -12.81 34.89 -23.85
C ASN A 59 -13.96 34.19 -23.12
N GLU A 60 -13.67 33.04 -22.52
CA GLU A 60 -14.58 32.29 -21.65
C GLU A 60 -14.94 33.14 -20.43
N ASP A 61 -16.23 33.20 -20.07
CA ASP A 61 -16.74 33.94 -18.90
C ASP A 61 -16.22 35.37 -18.76
N LEU A 62 -16.29 36.13 -19.86
CA LEU A 62 -15.80 37.50 -19.88
C LEU A 62 -16.64 38.42 -18.97
N PRO A 63 -16.02 39.23 -18.10
CA PRO A 63 -16.72 40.28 -17.38
C PRO A 63 -17.37 41.28 -18.34
N ILE A 64 -18.54 41.80 -17.98
CA ILE A 64 -19.36 42.72 -18.81
C ILE A 64 -18.57 43.95 -19.28
N ASN A 65 -17.59 44.39 -18.50
CA ASN A 65 -16.74 45.56 -18.79
C ASN A 65 -15.53 45.24 -19.71
N MET A 66 -15.32 43.97 -20.06
CA MET A 66 -14.21 43.55 -20.92
C MET A 66 -14.69 43.27 -22.36
N LYS A 67 -13.75 43.35 -23.29
CA LYS A 67 -13.98 42.98 -24.70
C LYS A 67 -13.18 41.74 -25.03
N ALA A 68 -13.81 40.85 -25.79
CA ALA A 68 -13.16 39.67 -26.34
C ALA A 68 -11.90 40.07 -27.12
N ILE A 69 -10.89 39.21 -27.05
CA ILE A 69 -9.62 39.39 -27.73
C ILE A 69 -9.43 38.33 -28.80
N SER A 70 -8.60 38.65 -29.79
CA SER A 70 -8.25 37.70 -30.84
C SER A 70 -6.90 37.04 -30.53
N ARG A 71 -6.66 35.91 -31.19
CA ARG A 71 -5.35 35.29 -31.36
C ARG A 71 -4.22 36.31 -31.63
N ARG A 72 -4.46 37.27 -32.53
CA ARG A 72 -3.45 38.30 -32.90
C ARG A 72 -3.12 39.21 -31.73
N THR A 73 -4.07 39.47 -30.85
CA THR A 73 -3.85 40.24 -29.62
C THR A 73 -2.94 39.47 -28.67
N ILE A 74 -3.19 38.17 -28.46
CA ILE A 74 -2.32 37.30 -27.64
C ILE A 74 -0.91 37.19 -28.22
N ALA A 75 -0.76 37.15 -29.55
CA ALA A 75 0.53 37.03 -30.20
C ALA A 75 1.45 38.25 -30.03
N ASN A 76 0.90 39.40 -29.65
CA ASN A 76 1.65 40.65 -29.50
C ASN A 76 2.14 40.84 -28.06
N SER A 77 3.22 41.60 -27.90
CA SER A 77 3.63 42.15 -26.61
C SER A 77 2.52 43.07 -26.06
N PRO A 78 2.23 43.06 -24.75
CA PRO A 78 2.92 42.33 -23.68
C PRO A 78 2.38 40.92 -23.40
N TYR A 79 1.25 40.54 -24.00
CA TYR A 79 0.53 39.31 -23.66
C TYR A 79 1.32 38.03 -23.99
N TRP A 80 2.04 38.03 -25.11
CA TRP A 80 2.89 36.89 -25.48
C TRP A 80 4.10 36.71 -24.54
N ASN A 81 4.55 37.75 -23.84
CA ASN A 81 5.68 37.63 -22.93
C ASN A 81 5.33 36.79 -21.69
N GLU A 82 4.06 36.79 -21.29
CA GLU A 82 3.56 35.96 -20.18
C GLU A 82 3.28 34.52 -20.63
N LEU A 83 2.70 34.34 -21.83
CA LEU A 83 2.24 33.03 -22.31
C LEU A 83 3.31 32.26 -23.12
N GLY A 84 4.22 32.97 -23.77
CA GLY A 84 5.27 32.42 -24.60
C GLY A 84 6.22 31.48 -23.85
N PRO A 85 6.71 31.84 -22.65
CA PRO A 85 7.53 30.93 -21.85
C PRO A 85 6.85 29.59 -21.57
N ILE A 86 5.54 29.58 -21.36
CA ILE A 86 4.77 28.33 -21.17
C ILE A 86 4.79 27.51 -22.46
N TYR A 87 4.52 28.13 -23.61
CA TYR A 87 4.60 27.43 -24.89
C TYR A 87 5.99 26.83 -25.13
N TYR A 88 7.06 27.61 -24.93
CA TYR A 88 8.43 27.14 -25.17
C TYR A 88 8.92 26.17 -24.10
N LEU A 89 8.41 26.20 -22.87
CA LEU A 89 8.72 25.16 -21.88
C LEU A 89 8.20 23.79 -22.32
N HIS A 90 7.02 23.75 -22.95
CA HIS A 90 6.39 22.51 -23.37
C HIS A 90 6.79 22.08 -24.81
N TYR A 91 7.19 23.02 -25.66
CA TYR A 91 7.41 22.78 -27.11
C TYR A 91 8.68 23.43 -27.67
N GLY A 92 9.51 24.05 -26.84
CA GLY A 92 10.58 24.95 -27.26
C GLY A 92 11.96 24.34 -27.46
N ASP A 93 12.06 23.02 -27.60
CA ASP A 93 13.26 22.41 -28.14
C ASP A 93 13.05 22.01 -29.59
N ASP A 94 13.92 22.50 -30.47
CA ASP A 94 14.08 22.17 -31.89
C ASP A 94 14.54 20.71 -32.12
N GLN A 95 14.08 19.78 -31.29
CA GLN A 95 13.95 18.39 -31.71
C GLN A 95 12.48 18.10 -31.73
N HIS A 96 11.98 17.79 -32.93
CA HIS A 96 10.78 16.99 -33.11
C HIS A 96 10.77 15.88 -32.06
N SER A 97 10.13 16.13 -30.91
CA SER A 97 9.67 15.09 -30.02
C SER A 97 8.55 14.45 -30.82
N ASP A 98 8.98 13.47 -31.60
CA ASP A 98 8.15 12.66 -32.45
C ASP A 98 6.90 12.30 -31.66
N LEU A 99 5.74 12.36 -32.29
CA LEU A 99 4.45 12.14 -31.62
C LEU A 99 4.48 10.81 -30.81
N GLU A 100 5.32 9.87 -31.25
CA GLU A 100 5.70 8.63 -30.59
C GLU A 100 6.38 8.79 -29.23
N THR A 101 7.26 9.77 -29.03
CA THR A 101 7.89 10.04 -27.72
C THR A 101 6.89 10.62 -26.71
N ILE A 102 5.95 11.45 -27.16
CA ILE A 102 4.88 12.00 -26.31
C ILE A 102 3.86 10.91 -25.99
N LYS A 103 3.48 10.08 -26.98
CA LYS A 103 2.65 8.88 -26.75
C LYS A 103 3.33 7.90 -25.81
N ALA A 104 4.62 7.62 -25.97
CA ALA A 104 5.36 6.73 -25.09
C ALA A 104 5.42 7.27 -23.65
N LYS A 105 5.62 8.57 -23.46
CA LYS A 105 5.54 9.20 -22.13
C LYS A 105 4.14 9.10 -21.53
N ALA A 106 3.08 9.32 -22.31
CA ALA A 106 1.71 9.17 -21.84
C ALA A 106 1.36 7.69 -21.52
N LEU A 107 1.78 6.74 -22.35
CA LEU A 107 1.58 5.31 -22.12
C LEU A 107 2.33 4.85 -20.86
N ASN A 108 3.55 5.35 -20.66
CA ASN A 108 4.33 5.09 -19.46
C ASN A 108 3.65 5.68 -18.23
N SER A 109 3.11 6.91 -18.31
CA SER A 109 2.38 7.51 -17.17
C SER A 109 1.10 6.77 -16.82
N PHE A 110 0.39 6.22 -17.82
CA PHE A 110 -0.75 5.33 -17.56
C PHE A 110 -0.30 4.02 -16.90
N SER A 111 0.80 3.42 -17.35
CA SER A 111 1.34 2.21 -16.72
C SER A 111 1.83 2.44 -15.28
N ASP A 112 2.36 3.64 -15.00
CA ASP A 112 2.80 4.02 -13.66
C ASP A 112 1.61 4.29 -12.73
N MET A 113 0.50 4.79 -13.28
CA MET A 113 -0.76 4.95 -12.56
C MET A 113 -1.41 3.59 -12.25
N GLU A 114 -1.45 2.66 -13.21
CA GLU A 114 -1.92 1.28 -12.98
C GLU A 114 -1.07 0.57 -11.92
N LYS A 115 0.27 0.71 -11.98
CA LYS A 115 1.17 0.20 -10.94
C LYS A 115 0.92 0.83 -9.57
N ARG A 116 0.62 2.13 -9.51
CA ARG A 116 0.25 2.78 -8.25
C ARG A 116 -1.04 2.23 -7.69
N GLU A 117 -2.07 2.05 -8.51
CA GLU A 117 -3.34 1.46 -8.08
C GLU A 117 -3.19 0.00 -7.64
N GLU A 118 -2.32 -0.76 -8.29
CA GLU A 118 -1.99 -2.13 -7.88
C GLU A 118 -1.22 -2.16 -6.54
N LEU A 119 -0.22 -1.29 -6.37
CA LEU A 119 0.50 -1.14 -5.10
C LEU A 119 -0.41 -0.65 -3.96
N GLU A 120 -1.33 0.27 -4.22
CA GLU A 120 -2.31 0.72 -3.22
C GLU A 120 -3.28 -0.40 -2.81
N ARG A 121 -3.73 -1.22 -3.77
CA ARG A 121 -4.52 -2.42 -3.48
C ARG A 121 -3.73 -3.42 -2.63
N GLU A 122 -2.46 -3.64 -2.94
CA GLU A 122 -1.60 -4.55 -2.19
C GLU A 122 -1.32 -4.05 -0.77
N ILE A 123 -1.05 -2.75 -0.61
CA ILE A 123 -0.91 -2.09 0.71
C ILE A 123 -2.19 -2.26 1.52
N ASN A 124 -3.36 -2.03 0.94
CA ASN A 124 -4.63 -2.21 1.64
C ASN A 124 -4.84 -3.68 2.07
N ASN A 125 -4.55 -4.63 1.19
CA ASN A 125 -4.65 -6.06 1.51
C ASN A 125 -3.68 -6.46 2.63
N LEU A 126 -2.42 -6.03 2.57
CA LEU A 126 -1.43 -6.26 3.62
C LEU A 126 -1.82 -5.58 4.94
N THR A 127 -2.46 -4.41 4.89
CA THR A 127 -2.96 -3.71 6.08
C THR A 127 -4.07 -4.52 6.75
N ILE A 128 -5.05 -5.00 5.97
CA ILE A 128 -6.13 -5.87 6.47
C ILE A 128 -5.57 -7.17 7.06
N GLN A 129 -4.59 -7.80 6.40
CA GLN A 129 -3.94 -9.01 6.90
C GLN A 129 -3.17 -8.74 8.20
N ASN A 130 -2.44 -7.63 8.29
CA ASN A 130 -1.76 -7.24 9.53
C ASN A 130 -2.74 -6.94 10.65
N GLU A 131 -3.84 -6.24 10.39
CA GLU A 131 -4.88 -6.01 11.39
C GLU A 131 -5.53 -7.32 11.85
N ALA A 132 -5.80 -8.24 10.93
CA ALA A 132 -6.31 -9.57 11.25
C ALA A 132 -5.31 -10.38 12.08
N LEU A 133 -4.02 -10.34 11.74
CA LEU A 133 -2.95 -10.98 12.51
C LEU A 133 -2.77 -10.35 13.88
N ILE A 134 -2.79 -9.02 13.99
CA ILE A 134 -2.72 -8.29 15.26
C ILE A 134 -3.93 -8.65 16.13
N LYS A 135 -5.13 -8.74 15.56
CA LYS A 135 -6.33 -9.21 16.27
C LYS A 135 -6.18 -10.67 16.68
N ALA A 136 -5.75 -11.56 15.80
CA ALA A 136 -5.53 -12.97 16.13
C ALA A 136 -4.45 -13.17 17.20
N ILE A 137 -3.37 -12.39 17.17
CA ILE A 137 -2.32 -12.39 18.20
C ILE A 137 -2.83 -11.76 19.49
N GLY A 138 -3.63 -10.69 19.41
CA GLY A 138 -4.28 -10.07 20.56
C GLY A 138 -5.25 -11.04 21.22
N GLU A 139 -6.08 -11.72 20.43
CA GLU A 139 -6.97 -12.80 20.84
C GLU A 139 -6.19 -14.01 21.34
N ALA A 140 -5.01 -14.35 20.79
CA ALA A 140 -4.14 -15.41 21.29
C ALA A 140 -3.31 -15.00 22.52
N LYS A 141 -3.18 -13.70 22.81
CA LYS A 141 -2.61 -13.17 24.06
C LYS A 141 -3.67 -12.98 25.14
N LEU A 142 -4.91 -12.69 24.75
CA LEU A 142 -6.09 -12.59 25.63
C LEU A 142 -6.71 -13.96 25.92
N SER A 143 -6.67 -14.88 24.94
CA SER A 143 -6.76 -16.31 25.16
C SER A 143 -5.44 -16.73 25.77
N SER A 144 -5.40 -16.83 27.09
CA SER A 144 -4.45 -17.66 27.79
C SER A 144 -4.55 -19.12 27.32
N LYS A 145 -4.14 -19.40 26.08
CA LYS A 145 -3.77 -20.74 25.61
C LYS A 145 -2.26 -20.96 25.79
N SER A 146 -1.62 -20.17 26.64
CA SER A 146 -0.64 -20.67 27.59
C SER A 146 -1.38 -20.72 28.92
N ILE A 147 -1.88 -21.86 29.37
CA ILE A 147 -1.16 -23.05 29.80
C ILE A 147 -2.18 -24.16 29.62
N GLU A 148 -1.84 -25.29 28.97
CA GLU A 148 -2.62 -26.52 29.18
C GLU A 148 -2.79 -26.66 30.69
N ASP A 149 -4.01 -26.46 31.19
CA ASP A 149 -4.27 -26.17 32.60
C ASP A 149 -3.39 -27.07 33.47
N SER A 150 -2.69 -26.51 34.46
CA SER A 150 -1.95 -27.33 35.43
C SER A 150 -2.81 -28.47 35.97
N TYR A 151 -4.13 -28.25 36.02
CA TYR A 151 -5.18 -29.23 36.27
C TYR A 151 -5.27 -30.35 35.20
N SER A 152 -5.25 -30.02 33.91
CA SER A 152 -5.27 -30.98 32.80
C SER A 152 -4.00 -31.83 32.74
N LEU A 153 -2.83 -31.24 32.99
CA LEU A 153 -1.56 -31.99 33.09
C LEU A 153 -1.48 -32.85 34.35
N GLN A 154 -1.99 -32.36 35.49
CA GLN A 154 -2.12 -33.16 36.71
C GLN A 154 -3.10 -34.33 36.52
N LYS A 155 -4.22 -34.11 35.83
CA LYS A 155 -5.19 -35.15 35.54
C LYS A 155 -4.62 -36.21 34.60
N LEU A 156 -3.90 -35.80 33.55
CA LEU A 156 -3.20 -36.73 32.66
C LEU A 156 -2.16 -37.56 33.43
N LYS A 157 -1.40 -36.92 34.33
CA LYS A 157 -0.44 -37.62 35.20
C LYS A 157 -1.15 -38.64 36.10
N GLN A 158 -2.25 -38.26 36.74
CA GLN A 158 -3.06 -39.15 37.58
C GLN A 158 -3.65 -40.32 36.77
N ASP A 159 -4.12 -40.07 35.55
CA ASP A 159 -4.68 -41.11 34.67
C ASP A 159 -3.60 -42.10 34.20
N LEU A 160 -2.38 -41.62 33.96
CA LEU A 160 -1.21 -42.47 33.66
C LEU A 160 -0.81 -43.31 34.88
N ASP A 161 -0.75 -42.71 36.07
CA ASP A 161 -0.42 -43.42 37.31
C ASP A 161 -1.48 -44.51 37.59
N ASN A 162 -2.77 -44.19 37.44
CA ASN A 162 -3.87 -45.16 37.57
C ASN A 162 -3.74 -46.30 36.56
N LEU A 163 -3.38 -46.01 35.31
CA LEU A 163 -3.19 -47.03 34.27
C LEU A 163 -2.01 -47.95 34.60
N ILE A 164 -0.92 -47.41 35.16
CA ILE A 164 0.21 -48.23 35.60
C ILE A 164 -0.19 -49.12 36.79
N CYS A 165 -0.97 -48.62 37.75
CA CYS A 165 -1.51 -49.44 38.84
C CYS A 165 -2.42 -50.57 38.32
N VAL A 166 -3.25 -50.32 37.30
CA VAL A 166 -4.08 -51.35 36.68
C VAL A 166 -3.22 -52.40 35.97
N ILE A 167 -2.16 -51.98 35.28
CA ILE A 167 -1.21 -52.91 34.65
C ILE A 167 -0.50 -53.74 35.72
N ASP A 168 0.00 -53.13 36.79
CA ASP A 168 0.66 -53.86 37.89
C ASP A 168 -0.30 -54.84 38.57
N PHE A 169 -1.56 -54.45 38.78
CA PHE A 169 -2.61 -55.36 39.26
C PHE A 169 -2.83 -56.54 38.30
N LEU A 170 -2.93 -56.28 37.00
CA LEU A 170 -3.08 -57.33 36.00
C LEU A 170 -1.87 -58.26 35.98
N VAL A 171 -0.65 -57.74 36.04
CA VAL A 171 0.57 -58.54 36.06
C VAL A 171 0.64 -59.41 37.32
N LYS A 172 0.31 -58.86 38.50
CA LYS A 172 0.20 -59.61 39.76
C LYS A 172 -0.92 -60.65 39.73
N ALA A 173 -2.06 -60.34 39.10
CA ALA A 173 -3.19 -61.26 38.96
C ALA A 173 -2.90 -62.39 37.96
N THR A 174 -2.06 -62.15 36.95
CA THR A 174 -1.58 -63.15 35.99
C THR A 174 -0.31 -63.84 36.47
N GLU A 175 -0.34 -64.34 37.70
CA GLU A 175 0.78 -65.03 38.34
C GLU A 175 1.30 -66.17 37.44
N GLY A 176 2.59 -66.11 37.07
CA GLY A 176 3.26 -67.12 36.23
C GLY A 176 3.18 -66.90 34.72
N ILE A 177 2.38 -65.95 34.22
CA ILE A 177 2.26 -65.64 32.79
C ILE A 177 3.18 -64.47 32.38
N VAL A 178 3.39 -63.50 33.26
CA VAL A 178 4.29 -62.37 33.02
C VAL A 178 5.36 -62.34 34.11
N VAL A 179 6.63 -62.38 33.72
CA VAL A 179 7.77 -62.34 34.65
C VAL A 179 8.44 -60.98 34.56
N ILE A 180 8.52 -60.29 35.69
CA ILE A 180 9.21 -59.01 35.85
C ILE A 180 10.55 -59.28 36.52
N ASP A 181 11.64 -59.09 35.78
CA ASP A 181 13.01 -59.15 36.29
C ASP A 181 13.46 -57.75 36.69
N LYS A 182 13.54 -57.52 38.01
CA LYS A 182 13.94 -56.24 38.61
C LYS A 182 15.44 -55.97 38.52
N GLU A 183 16.28 -56.99 38.37
CA GLU A 183 17.74 -56.81 38.32
C GLU A 183 18.20 -56.37 36.94
N ASN A 184 17.57 -56.92 35.89
CA ASN A 184 17.89 -56.59 34.50
C ASN A 184 16.93 -55.55 33.87
N GLU A 185 15.97 -55.03 34.63
CA GLU A 185 14.90 -54.12 34.15
C GLU A 185 14.17 -54.67 32.91
N THR A 186 13.76 -55.95 32.94
CA THR A 186 13.05 -56.58 31.82
C THR A 186 11.69 -57.14 32.21
N ILE A 187 10.74 -57.11 31.27
CA ILE A 187 9.41 -57.71 31.42
C ILE A 187 9.24 -58.73 30.30
N ILE A 188 8.95 -59.98 30.66
CA ILE A 188 8.91 -61.12 29.76
C ILE A 188 7.52 -61.74 29.80
N ASN A 189 6.89 -61.90 28.65
CA ASN A 189 5.65 -62.66 28.53
C ASN A 189 5.98 -64.16 28.36
N MET A 190 5.54 -64.97 29.32
CA MET A 190 5.72 -66.41 29.34
C MET A 190 4.56 -67.17 28.67
N ALA A 191 3.51 -66.48 28.19
CA ALA A 191 2.37 -67.09 27.50
C ALA A 191 2.71 -67.62 26.09
N ASP A 192 3.69 -67.01 25.42
CA ASP A 192 4.13 -67.41 24.07
C ASP A 192 5.40 -68.25 24.15
N ASP A 193 5.49 -69.29 23.30
CA ASP A 193 6.68 -70.16 23.14
C ASP A 193 7.96 -69.39 22.78
N LEU A 194 7.80 -68.15 22.28
CA LEU A 194 8.90 -67.25 21.90
C LEU A 194 9.38 -66.35 23.04
N HIS A 195 8.74 -66.40 24.22
CA HIS A 195 9.06 -65.60 25.41
C HIS A 195 9.33 -64.13 25.08
N GLY A 196 8.33 -63.48 24.49
CA GLY A 196 8.43 -62.10 23.99
C GLY A 196 8.85 -61.13 25.09
N LYS A 197 10.00 -60.46 24.88
CA LYS A 197 10.50 -59.41 25.78
C LYS A 197 9.86 -58.08 25.42
N LEU A 198 9.37 -57.36 26.42
CA LEU A 198 8.94 -55.98 26.23
C LEU A 198 10.15 -55.14 25.79
N PRO A 199 10.02 -54.27 24.77
CA PRO A 199 11.12 -53.41 24.34
C PRO A 199 11.63 -52.55 25.50
N SER A 200 12.97 -52.42 25.57
CA SER A 200 13.66 -51.78 26.69
C SER A 200 13.24 -50.34 26.97
N GLN A 201 12.76 -49.62 25.95
CA GLN A 201 12.21 -48.28 26.10
C GLN A 201 10.97 -48.24 27.01
N PHE A 202 10.08 -49.22 26.88
CA PHE A 202 8.84 -49.29 27.68
C PHE A 202 9.09 -49.93 29.05
N ALA A 203 9.96 -50.94 29.11
CA ALA A 203 10.35 -51.57 30.38
C ALA A 203 10.98 -50.53 31.33
N LYS A 204 11.90 -49.69 30.85
CA LYS A 204 12.51 -48.62 31.65
C LYS A 204 11.50 -47.61 32.20
N THR A 205 10.45 -47.29 31.43
CA THR A 205 9.39 -46.39 31.90
C THR A 205 8.60 -47.00 33.06
N TYR A 206 8.32 -48.30 33.01
CA TYR A 206 7.66 -49.04 34.08
C TYR A 206 8.52 -49.09 35.36
N PHE A 207 9.80 -49.47 35.24
CA PHE A 207 10.70 -49.53 36.41
C PHE A 207 10.96 -48.17 37.04
N LYS A 208 11.04 -47.10 36.24
CA LYS A 208 11.14 -45.73 36.74
C LYS A 208 9.92 -45.30 37.56
N HIS A 209 8.73 -45.82 37.25
CA HIS A 209 7.52 -45.50 37.97
C HIS A 209 7.44 -46.28 39.30
N ILE A 210 7.73 -47.59 39.28
CA ILE A 210 7.72 -48.44 40.49
C ILE A 210 8.88 -48.13 41.44
N GLY A 211 10.04 -47.73 40.92
CA GLY A 211 11.20 -47.35 41.74
C GLY A 211 11.01 -46.10 42.59
N ASN A 212 10.03 -45.25 42.24
CA ASN A 212 9.72 -44.02 42.97
C ASN A 212 8.73 -44.20 44.14
N GLU A 213 8.19 -45.41 44.37
CA GLU A 213 7.28 -45.67 45.51
C GLU A 213 8.01 -45.98 46.83
N ASN A 214 9.35 -46.06 46.84
CA ASN A 214 10.15 -46.46 48.02
C ASN A 214 11.10 -45.39 48.60
N ASP A 215 10.93 -44.11 48.24
CA ASP A 215 11.59 -42.96 48.91
C ASP A 215 10.57 -42.13 49.71
#